data_AF-A0A1B9P0E4-F1
#
_entry.id   AF-A0A1B9P0E4-F1
#
_cell.length_a   1.000
_cell.length_b   1.000
_cell.length_c   1.000
_cell.angle_alpha   90.00
_cell.angle_beta   90.00
_cell.angle_gamma   90.00
#
_symmetry.space_group_name_H-M   'P 1'
#
loop_
_entity.id
_entity.type
_entity.pdbx_description
1 polymer ?
#
loop_
_entity_poly.entity_id
_entity_poly.type
_entity_poly.pdbx_seq_one_letter_code
_entity_poly.pdbx_strand_id
1 'polypeptide(L)'
;MQLIFTVGLNYMNKIDRIGMIGAVVGFASLVYILANGSSLNMIHWPIEALSGLAFSFAWGFGVPVLVAYVFAVIIFIAVMFIGSSLGRIVAKKILNVQ
;
A
#
# COMPACT_ATOMS: atom_id res chain seq x y z
N MET A 1 -15.59 -15.23 -3.77
CA MET A 1 -14.67 -14.17 -3.30
C MET A 1 -15.17 -12.76 -3.62
N GLN A 2 -15.63 -12.47 -4.84
CA GLN A 2 -16.27 -11.19 -5.24
C GLN A 2 -17.47 -10.82 -4.34
N LEU A 3 -18.36 -11.79 -4.07
CA LEU A 3 -19.55 -11.59 -3.24
C LEU A 3 -19.26 -11.09 -1.82
N ILE A 4 -18.21 -11.61 -1.15
CA ILE A 4 -17.86 -11.18 0.21
C ILE A 4 -17.34 -9.73 0.20
N PHE A 5 -16.56 -9.38 -0.82
CA PHE A 5 -16.02 -8.03 -0.96
C PHE A 5 -17.12 -7.00 -1.26
N THR A 6 -18.07 -7.34 -2.15
CA THR A 6 -19.21 -6.48 -2.48
C THR A 6 -20.18 -6.32 -1.31
N VAL A 7 -20.47 -7.41 -0.59
CA VAL A 7 -21.34 -7.40 0.59
C VAL A 7 -20.70 -6.57 1.70
N GLY A 8 -19.41 -6.80 2.00
CA GLY A 8 -18.66 -5.99 2.95
C GLY A 8 -18.65 -4.50 2.60
N LEU A 9 -18.41 -4.16 1.33
CA LEU A 9 -18.43 -2.78 0.83
C LEU A 9 -19.77 -2.07 0.96
N ASN A 10 -20.89 -2.81 0.95
CA ASN A 10 -22.23 -2.25 1.09
C ASN A 10 -22.60 -1.97 2.55
N TYR A 11 -22.02 -2.70 3.51
CA TYR A 11 -22.22 -2.45 4.95
C TYR A 11 -21.22 -1.44 5.54
N MET A 12 -20.16 -1.08 4.80
CA MET A 12 -19.15 -0.13 5.26
C MET A 12 -19.61 1.32 5.25
N ASN A 13 -19.24 2.05 6.30
CA ASN A 13 -19.45 3.49 6.39
C ASN A 13 -18.67 4.24 5.29
N LYS A 14 -19.19 5.41 4.88
CA LYS A 14 -18.56 6.25 3.84
C LYS A 14 -17.08 6.58 4.16
N ILE A 15 -16.77 6.80 5.43
CA ILE A 15 -15.41 7.08 5.91
C ILE A 15 -14.47 5.89 5.66
N ASP A 16 -14.93 4.66 5.92
CA ASP A 16 -14.12 3.46 5.72
C ASP A 16 -13.90 3.15 4.24
N ARG A 17 -14.90 3.41 3.39
CA ARG A 17 -14.74 3.29 1.94
C ARG A 17 -13.67 4.26 1.41
N ILE A 18 -13.68 5.51 1.87
CA ILE A 18 -12.65 6.50 1.49
C ILE A 18 -11.28 6.13 2.07
N GLY A 19 -11.25 5.59 3.29
CA GLY A 19 -10.04 4.99 3.87
C GLY A 19 -9.46 3.89 2.99
N MET A 20 -10.29 2.96 2.53
CA MET A 20 -9.84 1.87 1.64
C MET A 20 -9.25 2.40 0.32
N ILE A 21 -9.87 3.45 -0.26
CA ILE A 21 -9.31 4.14 -1.44
C ILE A 21 -7.93 4.72 -1.11
N GLY A 22 -7.79 5.38 0.05
CA GLY A 22 -6.51 5.92 0.51
C GLY A 22 -5.42 4.85 0.65
N ALA A 23 -5.76 3.64 1.09
CA ALA A 23 -4.83 2.52 1.17
C ALA A 23 -4.33 2.07 -0.21
N VAL A 24 -5.25 1.94 -1.17
CA VAL A 24 -4.92 1.56 -2.56
C VAL A 24 -4.06 2.63 -3.22
N VAL A 25 -4.39 3.90 -3.04
CA VAL A 25 -3.60 5.02 -3.58
C VAL A 25 -2.21 5.06 -2.94
N GLY A 26 -2.10 4.89 -1.62
CA GLY A 26 -0.82 4.84 -0.92
C GLY A 26 0.07 3.72 -1.45
N PHE A 27 -0.49 2.52 -1.60
CA PHE A 27 0.23 1.37 -2.16
C PHE A 27 0.66 1.61 -3.62
N ALA A 28 -0.26 2.06 -4.47
CA ALA A 28 0.04 2.34 -5.88
C ALA A 28 1.12 3.43 -6.01
N SER A 29 1.11 4.44 -5.14
CA SER A 29 2.11 5.51 -5.13
C SER A 29 3.50 4.98 -4.77
N LEU A 30 3.58 4.11 -3.76
CA LEU A 30 4.85 3.47 -3.37
C LEU A 30 5.42 2.63 -4.52
N VAL A 31 4.59 1.76 -5.12
CA VAL A 31 4.99 0.94 -6.27
C VAL A 31 5.43 1.82 -7.43
N TYR A 32 4.66 2.87 -7.73
CA TYR A 32 5.00 3.81 -8.79
C TYR A 32 6.36 4.47 -8.53
N ILE A 33 6.61 5.00 -7.34
CA ILE A 33 7.89 5.67 -7.02
C ILE A 33 9.09 4.73 -7.17
N LEU A 34 8.94 3.47 -6.76
CA LEU A 34 10.04 2.51 -6.74
C LEU A 34 10.28 1.82 -8.10
N ALA A 35 9.23 1.65 -8.91
CA ALA A 35 9.31 0.99 -10.21
C ALA A 35 9.28 1.97 -11.39
N ASN A 36 9.23 3.30 -11.15
CA ASN A 36 9.26 4.29 -12.22
C ASN A 36 10.58 4.18 -13.00
N GLY A 37 10.48 3.97 -14.31
CA GLY A 37 11.63 3.75 -15.17
C GLY A 37 12.00 2.28 -15.37
N SER A 38 11.23 1.35 -14.80
CA SER A 38 11.34 -0.07 -15.13
C SER A 38 11.00 -0.34 -16.60
N SER A 39 11.76 -1.24 -17.23
CA SER A 39 11.48 -1.77 -18.56
C SER A 39 10.41 -2.87 -18.57
N LEU A 40 9.99 -3.33 -17.38
CA LEU A 40 8.98 -4.37 -17.23
C LEU A 40 7.57 -3.78 -17.35
N ASN A 41 6.64 -4.62 -17.80
CA ASN A 41 5.22 -4.27 -17.85
C ASN A 41 4.68 -3.95 -16.46
N MET A 42 3.74 -3.00 -16.38
CA MET A 42 3.17 -2.47 -15.13
C MET A 42 2.58 -3.53 -14.18
N ILE A 43 2.19 -4.70 -14.70
CA ILE A 43 1.70 -5.84 -13.92
C ILE A 43 2.81 -6.40 -12.99
N HIS A 44 4.08 -6.29 -13.37
CA HIS A 44 5.23 -6.79 -12.62
C HIS A 44 5.85 -5.73 -11.70
N TRP A 45 5.40 -4.48 -11.75
CA TRP A 45 5.96 -3.42 -10.91
C TRP A 45 5.84 -3.69 -9.39
N PRO A 46 4.77 -4.32 -8.87
CA PRO A 46 4.71 -4.61 -7.44
C PRO A 46 5.82 -5.55 -6.94
N ILE A 47 6.14 -6.60 -7.72
CA ILE A 47 7.19 -7.55 -7.34
C ILE A 47 8.58 -6.92 -7.48
N GLU A 48 8.76 -6.05 -8.48
CA GLU A 48 9.99 -5.31 -8.69
C GLU A 48 10.24 -4.28 -7.57
N ALA A 49 9.22 -3.50 -7.22
CA ALA A 49 9.30 -2.56 -6.10
C ALA A 49 9.61 -3.26 -4.77
N LEU A 50 9.02 -4.44 -4.53
CA LEU A 50 9.32 -5.26 -3.34
C LEU A 50 10.79 -5.71 -3.34
N SER A 51 11.27 -6.22 -4.48
CA SER A 51 12.64 -6.70 -4.64
C SER A 51 13.66 -5.57 -4.52
N GLY A 52 13.36 -4.38 -5.06
CA GLY A 52 14.18 -3.19 -4.93
C GLY A 52 14.28 -2.68 -3.49
N LEU A 53 13.18 -2.72 -2.73
CA LEU A 53 13.21 -2.43 -1.29
C LEU A 53 14.02 -3.46 -0.52
N ALA A 54 13.81 -4.76 -0.77
CA ALA A 54 14.55 -5.82 -0.13
C ALA A 54 16.05 -5.71 -0.44
N PHE A 55 16.42 -5.40 -1.69
CA PHE A 55 17.81 -5.12 -2.07
C PHE A 55 18.38 -3.91 -1.30
N SER A 56 17.62 -2.82 -1.21
CA SER A 56 18.02 -1.61 -0.47
C SER A 56 18.26 -1.91 1.02
N PHE A 57 17.45 -2.77 1.63
CA PHE A 57 17.65 -3.21 3.01
C PHE A 57 18.85 -4.15 3.16
N ALA A 58 18.97 -5.15 2.29
CA ALA A 58 20.07 -6.11 2.34
C ALA A 58 21.43 -5.42 2.15
N TRP A 59 21.52 -4.49 1.19
CA TRP A 59 22.74 -3.74 0.91
C TRP A 59 22.96 -2.59 1.91
N GLY A 60 21.92 -1.81 2.23
CA GLY A 60 22.03 -0.63 3.08
C GLY A 60 22.19 -0.93 4.58
N PHE A 61 21.58 -2.01 5.08
CA PHE A 61 21.66 -2.41 6.49
C PHE A 61 22.49 -3.69 6.71
N GLY A 62 22.98 -4.33 5.64
CA GLY A 62 23.79 -5.55 5.73
C GLY A 62 23.03 -6.77 6.26
N VAL A 63 21.69 -6.77 6.19
CA VAL A 63 20.86 -7.85 6.72
C VAL A 63 20.73 -9.01 5.73
N PRO A 64 20.50 -10.26 6.20
CA PRO A 64 20.26 -11.39 5.32
C PRO A 64 19.06 -11.15 4.39
N VAL A 65 19.13 -11.69 3.16
CA VAL A 65 18.11 -11.49 2.12
C VAL A 65 16.69 -11.80 2.62
N LEU A 66 16.51 -12.89 3.36
CA LEU A 66 15.20 -13.27 3.89
C LEU A 66 14.63 -12.21 4.85
N VAL A 67 15.47 -11.65 5.72
CA VAL A 67 15.07 -10.59 6.66
C VAL A 67 14.75 -9.30 5.92
N ALA A 68 15.50 -8.99 4.86
CA ALA A 68 15.28 -7.83 4.02
C ALA A 68 13.90 -7.87 3.32
N TYR A 69 13.48 -9.04 2.84
CA TYR A 69 12.14 -9.23 2.27
C TYR A 69 11.04 -9.08 3.33
N VAL A 70 11.27 -9.56 4.55
CA VAL A 70 10.32 -9.35 5.66
C VAL A 70 10.14 -7.86 5.93
N PHE A 71 11.23 -7.08 5.98
CA PHE A 71 11.14 -5.62 6.13
C PHE A 71 10.42 -4.96 4.96
N ALA A 72 10.70 -5.35 3.72
CA ALA A 72 10.01 -4.80 2.55
C ALA A 72 8.49 -5.02 2.60
N VAL A 73 8.04 -6.22 3.01
CA VAL A 73 6.61 -6.52 3.21
C VAL A 73 6.00 -5.67 4.32
N ILE A 74 6.72 -5.50 5.44
CA ILE A 74 6.26 -4.63 6.54
C ILE A 74 6.07 -3.18 6.04
N ILE A 75 6.98 -2.67 5.21
CA ILE A 75 6.85 -1.32 4.62
C ILE A 75 5.61 -1.23 3.72
N PHE A 76 5.35 -2.22 2.88
CA PHE A 76 4.15 -2.25 2.03
C PHE A 76 2.87 -2.18 2.87
N ILE A 77 2.80 -2.98 3.94
CA ILE A 77 1.67 -2.98 4.87
C ILE A 77 1.56 -1.62 5.58
N ALA A 78 2.67 -1.08 6.08
CA ALA A 78 2.69 0.20 6.77
C ALA A 78 2.18 1.34 5.88
N VAL A 79 2.58 1.38 4.60
CA VAL A 79 2.10 2.38 3.64
C VAL A 79 0.61 2.24 3.37
N MET A 80 0.08 1.01 3.25
CA MET A 80 -1.37 0.79 3.15
C MET A 80 -2.11 1.32 4.39
N PHE A 81 -1.61 1.08 5.59
CA PHE A 81 -2.20 1.57 6.83
C PHE A 81 -2.16 3.11 6.93
N ILE A 82 -1.04 3.73 6.57
CA ILE A 82 -0.88 5.19 6.56
C ILE A 82 -1.82 5.80 5.53
N GLY A 83 -1.84 5.27 4.30
CA GLY A 83 -2.76 5.70 3.24
C GLY A 83 -4.23 5.58 3.68
N SER A 84 -4.59 4.48 4.35
CA SER A 84 -5.94 4.29 4.88
C SER A 84 -6.28 5.31 5.96
N SER A 85 -5.33 5.59 6.85
CA SER A 85 -5.53 6.52 7.96
C SER A 85 -5.69 7.96 7.45
N LEU A 86 -4.86 8.36 6.50
CA LEU A 86 -4.97 9.66 5.81
C LEU A 86 -6.30 9.78 5.07
N GLY A 87 -6.71 8.75 4.33
CA GLY A 87 -8.01 8.72 3.66
C GLY A 87 -9.19 8.91 4.63
N ARG A 88 -9.15 8.25 5.80
CA ARG A 88 -10.16 8.42 6.85
C ARG A 88 -10.16 9.82 7.46
N ILE A 89 -8.97 10.39 7.73
CA ILE A 89 -8.85 11.75 8.28
C ILE A 89 -9.45 12.78 7.32
N VAL A 90 -9.08 12.69 6.04
CA VAL A 90 -9.62 13.56 4.98
C VAL A 90 -11.14 13.38 4.87
N ALA A 91 -11.63 12.13 4.88
CA ALA A 91 -13.06 11.83 4.82
C ALA A 91 -13.85 12.43 5.98
N LYS A 92 -13.36 12.31 7.22
CA LYS A 92 -13.99 12.90 8.41
C LYS A 92 -14.10 14.41 8.29
N LYS A 93 -13.04 15.07 7.81
CA LYS A 93 -13.01 16.52 7.61
C LYS A 93 -13.98 16.99 6.52
N ILE A 94 -14.04 16.29 5.39
CA ILE A 94 -14.96 16.61 4.27
C ILE A 94 -16.41 16.39 4.67
N LEU A 95 -16.69 15.30 5.38
CA LEU A 95 -18.04 14.94 5.80
C LEU A 95 -18.50 15.67 7.07
N ASN A 96 -17.65 16.53 7.64
CA ASN A 96 -17.87 17.24 8.91
C ASN A 96 -18.34 16.31 10.05
N VAL A 97 -17.84 15.08 10.05
CA VAL A 97 -18.09 14.11 11.12
C VAL A 97 -16.96 14.24 12.12
N GLN A 98 -17.25 14.89 13.25
CA GLN A 98 -16.32 15.08 14.39
C GLN A 98 -16.05 13.72 15.06
#